data_AF-A0A229SJJ3-F1
#
_entry.id   AF-A0A229SJJ3-F1
#
_cell.length_a   1.000
_cell.length_b   1.000
_cell.length_c   1.000
_cell.angle_alpha   90.00
_cell.angle_beta   90.00
_cell.angle_gamma   90.00
#
_symmetry.space_group_name_H-M   'P 1'
#
loop_
_entity.id
_entity.type
_entity.pdbx_description
1 polymer ?
#
loop_
_entity_poly.entity_id
_entity_poly.type
_entity_poly.pdbx_seq_one_letter_code
_entity_poly.pdbx_strand_id
1 'polypeptide(L)' 'MMMCVVIRRHELSDSEWESLSQFLPSALTGGRLRSDDRRVLNGIVWKVRSGAPWRDVPARYGSWKAVYTRLRS' A
#
# COMPACT_ATOMS: atom_id res chain seq x y z
N MET A 1 -7.78 29.15 -7.79
CA MET A 1 -8.82 28.10 -7.67
C MET A 1 -8.09 26.77 -7.74
N MET A 2 -7.84 26.18 -6.56
CA MET A 2 -6.95 25.04 -6.40
C MET A 2 -7.54 23.84 -7.11
N MET A 3 -6.83 23.36 -8.14
CA MET A 3 -7.16 22.14 -8.85
C MET A 3 -7.08 21.01 -7.83
N CYS A 4 -8.23 20.59 -7.31
CA CYS A 4 -8.34 19.37 -6.52
C CYS A 4 -8.07 18.20 -7.46
N VAL A 5 -6.79 17.87 -7.64
CA VAL A 5 -6.37 16.58 -8.17
C VAL A 5 -6.97 15.55 -7.20
N VAL A 6 -8.00 14.82 -7.65
CA VAL A 6 -8.63 13.77 -6.85
C VAL A 6 -7.68 12.57 -6.83
N ILE A 7 -6.60 12.69 -6.07
CA ILE A 7 -5.90 11.53 -5.52
C ILE A 7 -6.81 11.04 -4.39
N ARG A 8 -7.29 9.79 -4.45
CA ARG A 8 -7.91 9.15 -3.28
C ARG A 8 -6.94 9.38 -2.13
N ARG A 9 -7.34 10.06 -1.05
CA ARG A 9 -6.46 10.55 0.05
C ARG A 9 -5.49 9.51 0.66
N HIS A 10 -5.61 8.24 0.29
CA HIS A 10 -5.01 7.09 0.95
C HIS A 10 -4.24 6.15 0.00
N GLU A 11 -3.99 6.54 -1.25
CA GLU A 11 -3.27 5.70 -2.23
C GLU A 11 -1.97 6.37 -2.71
N LEU A 12 -0.96 5.54 -3.00
CA LEU A 12 0.32 5.97 -3.56
C LEU A 12 0.16 6.27 -5.06
N SER A 13 0.61 7.46 -5.46
CA SER A 13 0.77 7.79 -6.88
C SER A 13 1.79 6.86 -7.54
N ASP A 14 1.73 6.74 -8.86
CA ASP A 14 2.66 5.90 -9.62
C ASP A 14 4.13 6.33 -9.41
N SER A 15 4.40 7.63 -9.27
CA SER A 15 5.74 8.17 -9.04
C SER A 15 6.27 7.91 -7.62
N GLU A 16 5.41 8.05 -6.60
CA GLU A 16 5.75 7.67 -5.22
C GLU A 16 6.01 6.15 -5.14
N TRP A 17 5.18 5.36 -5.82
CA TRP A 17 5.35 3.93 -5.92
C TRP A 17 6.66 3.56 -6.61
N GLU A 18 6.98 4.18 -7.74
CA GLU A 18 8.22 3.91 -8.48
C GLU A 18 9.44 4.16 -7.62
N SER A 19 9.46 5.29 -6.91
CA SER A 19 10.51 5.67 -5.96
C SER A 19 10.62 4.67 -4.80
N LEU A 20 9.49 4.30 -4.17
CA LEU A 20 9.48 3.34 -3.06
C LEU A 20 9.83 1.92 -3.49
N SER A 21 9.40 1.50 -4.69
CA SER A 21 9.60 0.14 -5.20
C SER A 21 11.06 -0.21 -5.43
N GLN A 22 11.93 0.79 -5.58
CA GLN A 22 13.39 0.62 -5.68
C GLN A 22 14.02 0.23 -4.34
N PHE A 23 13.40 0.61 -3.22
CA PHE A 23 13.86 0.28 -1.86
C PHE A 23 13.25 -1.00 -1.31
N LEU A 24 12.22 -1.54 -1.97
CA LEU A 24 11.68 -2.83 -1.60
C LEU A 24 12.69 -3.92 -2.03
N PRO A 25 12.96 -4.91 -1.17
CA PRO A 25 13.80 -6.03 -1.56
C PRO A 25 13.22 -6.63 -2.83
N SER A 26 14.01 -6.72 -3.90
CA SER A 26 13.54 -7.23 -5.19
C SER A 26 12.82 -8.54 -4.92
N ALA A 27 11.57 -8.66 -5.37
CA ALA A 27 10.79 -9.89 -5.20
C ALA A 27 11.67 -11.06 -5.60
N LEU A 28 12.19 -11.76 -4.59
CA LEU A 28 13.15 -12.84 -4.76
C LEU A 28 12.54 -13.81 -5.75
N THR A 29 13.30 -14.16 -6.78
CA THR A 29 13.08 -15.26 -7.72
C THR A 29 12.06 -16.27 -7.19
N GLY A 30 10.77 -16.11 -7.55
CA GLY A 30 9.66 -17.01 -7.14
C GLY A 30 8.61 -16.46 -6.16
N GLY A 31 8.73 -15.22 -5.66
CA GLY A 31 7.76 -14.57 -4.77
C GLY A 31 6.63 -13.82 -5.51
N ARG A 32 5.42 -13.83 -4.92
CA ARG A 32 4.17 -13.18 -5.40
C ARG A 32 4.41 -11.79 -6.01
N LEU A 33 3.77 -11.53 -7.16
CA LEU A 33 3.91 -10.34 -8.04
C LEU A 33 4.05 -8.99 -7.29
N ARG A 34 4.88 -8.07 -7.81
CA ARG A 34 5.01 -6.65 -7.39
C ARG A 34 3.67 -5.91 -7.26
N SER A 35 2.63 -6.35 -7.98
CA SER A 35 1.27 -5.83 -7.85
C SER A 35 0.64 -6.08 -6.48
N ASP A 36 0.96 -7.21 -5.82
CA ASP A 36 0.50 -7.50 -4.47
C ASP A 36 1.24 -6.62 -3.44
N ASP A 37 2.53 -6.32 -3.64
CA ASP A 37 3.28 -5.40 -2.76
C ASP A 37 2.69 -3.99 -2.81
N ARG A 38 2.34 -3.48 -4.00
CA ARG A 38 1.69 -2.17 -4.14
C ARG A 38 0.36 -2.12 -3.43
N ARG A 39 -0.43 -3.19 -3.57
CA ARG A 39 -1.74 -3.32 -2.94
C ARG A 39 -1.64 -3.33 -1.42
N VAL A 40 -0.67 -4.06 -0.88
CA VAL A 40 -0.39 -4.12 0.56
C VAL A 40 0.10 -2.79 1.09
N LEU A 41 1.03 -2.12 0.41
CA LEU A 41 1.55 -0.82 0.81
C LEU A 41 0.48 0.27 0.76
N ASN A 42 -0.41 0.24 -0.22
CA ASN A 42 -1.61 1.08 -0.23
C ASN A 42 -2.51 0.82 0.99
N GLY A 43 -2.62 -0.43 1.45
CA GLY A 43 -3.31 -0.76 2.70
C GLY A 43 -2.65 -0.17 3.96
N ILE A 44 -1.31 -0.18 4.02
CA ILE A 44 -0.53 0.44 5.10
C ILE A 44 -0.72 1.96 5.09
N VAL A 45 -0.59 2.60 3.93
CA VAL A 45 -0.78 4.05 3.76
C VAL A 45 -2.20 4.45 4.12
N TRP A 46 -3.19 3.66 3.70
CA TRP A 46 -4.58 3.87 4.10
C TRP A 46 -4.75 3.80 5.62
N LYS A 47 -4.19 2.79 6.30
CA LYS A 47 -4.27 2.69 7.76
C LYS A 47 -3.63 3.90 8.43
N VAL A 48 -2.42 4.28 8.02
CA VAL A 48 -1.68 5.38 8.65
C VAL A 48 -2.43 6.70 8.49
N ARG A 49 -3.03 6.95 7.32
CA ARG A 49 -3.79 8.18 7.05
C ARG A 49 -5.21 8.17 7.60
N SER A 50 -5.85 7.01 7.73
CA SER A 50 -7.23 6.86 8.20
C SER A 50 -7.31 6.83 9.73
N GLY A 51 -6.29 6.30 10.42
CA GLY A 51 -6.32 6.09 11.87
C GLY A 51 -7.28 4.98 12.33
N ALA A 52 -8.07 4.44 11.41
CA ALA A 52 -8.99 3.32 11.63
C ALA A 52 -8.25 2.05 12.09
N PRO A 53 -8.95 1.15 12.82
CA PRO A 53 -8.36 -0.12 13.24
C PRO A 53 -8.01 -0.98 12.02
N TRP A 54 -6.97 -1.81 12.16
CA TRP A 54 -6.52 -2.70 11.08
C TRP A 54 -7.62 -3.59 10.50
N ARG A 55 -8.63 -3.96 11.31
CA ARG A 55 -9.75 -4.79 10.89
C ARG A 55 -10.67 -4.12 9.86
N ASP A 56 -10.65 -2.79 9.80
CA ASP A 56 -11.49 -2.00 8.89
C ASP A 56 -10.75 -1.67 7.58
N VAL A 57 -9.53 -2.18 7.40
CA VAL A 57 -8.79 -2.03 6.14
C VAL A 57 -9.64 -2.59 5.00
N PRO A 58 -9.92 -1.79 3.97
CA PRO A 58 -10.72 -2.24 2.84
C PRO A 58 -10.13 -3.48 2.17
N ALA A 59 -10.98 -4.47 1.89
CA ALA A 59 -10.58 -5.72 1.23
C ALA A 59 -9.91 -5.51 -0.15
N ARG A 60 -10.12 -4.34 -0.77
CA ARG A 60 -9.40 -3.92 -1.99
C ARG A 60 -7.88 -3.83 -1.80
N TYR A 61 -7.37 -3.73 -0.58
CA TYR A 61 -5.93 -3.76 -0.28
C TYR A 61 -5.42 -5.16 0.14
N GLY A 62 -6.29 -6.16 0.09
CA GLY A 62 -5.99 -7.52 0.54
C GLY A 62 -6.48 -7.76 1.98
N SER A 63 -6.16 -8.93 2.51
CA SER A 63 -6.48 -9.24 3.91
C SER A 63 -5.67 -8.33 4.84
N TRP A 64 -6.32 -7.69 5.80
CA TRP A 64 -5.65 -6.85 6.80
C TRP A 64 -4.52 -7.61 7.54
N LYS A 65 -4.65 -8.93 7.68
CA LYS A 65 -3.60 -9.80 8.25
C LYS A 65 -2.35 -9.79 7.38
N ALA A 66 -2.49 -9.90 6.07
CA ALA A 66 -1.36 -9.86 5.14
C ALA A 66 -0.65 -8.51 5.17
N VAL A 67 -1.43 -7.42 5.23
CA VAL A 67 -0.93 -6.05 5.35
C VAL A 67 -0.14 -5.86 6.66
N TYR A 68 -0.71 -6.33 7.76
CA TYR A 68 -0.08 -6.24 9.08
C TYR A 68 1.18 -7.11 9.19
N THR A 69 1.14 -8.35 8.70
CA THR A 69 2.31 -9.24 8.68
C THR A 69 3.45 -8.63 7.88
N ARG A 70 3.16 -7.96 6.75
CA ARG A 70 4.19 -7.31 5.93
C ARG A 70 4.83 -6.10 6.62
N LEU A 71 4.06 -5.34 7.40
CA LEU A 71 4.58 -4.22 8.19
C LEU A 71 5.46 -4.69 9.37
N ARG A 72 5.15 -5.87 9.92
CA ARG A 72 5.85 -6.44 11.09
C ARG A 72 7.09 -7.27 10.70
N SER A 73 7.17 -7.72 9.45
CA SER A 73 8.21 -8.61 8.94
C SER A 73 9.47 -7.87 8.50
#